data_AF-A0A2K5YKD0-F1
#
_entry.id   AF-A0A2K5YKD0-F1
#
_cell.length_a   1.000
_cell.length_b   1.000
_cell.length_c   1.000
_cell.angle_alpha   90.00
_cell.angle_beta   90.00
_cell.angle_gamma   90.00
#
_symmetry.space_group_name_H-M   'P 1'
#
loop_
_entity.id
_entity.type
_entity.pdbx_description
1 polymer ?
#
loop_
_entity_poly.entity_id
_entity_poly.type
_entity_poly.pdbx_seq_one_letter_code
_entity_poly.pdbx_strand_id
1 'polypeptide(L)'
;MEELEKDPRIAQKIKRFRNKQAQMKHIFTEPDEDLFNPDYVEVDRILEVAHTKDAETGEEVTHYLVKWCSLPYEESTWELEEDVDPAKVKEFESLQVLPEIKHVERPASDSWQKLEKSREYKNSNQLREYQLEGMNWLLFNWYNRKNCILADEMGLGKTIQSITFLSEIFLRGIHGPFLIIAPLSTITNWEREFRTWTEMNAIVYHGSQISRQMIQQYEMVYRDAQGNPLSGVFKFHVVITTFEMILADCPELKKIHWSCVIIDEAHRLKNRNCKLLEGLKLMALEHKVLLTGTPLQNSVEELFSLLNFLEPSQFPSETAFLEEFGDLKTEEQVKKLQSILKPMMLRRLKDDVEKNLAPKQETIIEVELTNIQKKYYRAILEKNFSFLTKGANQHNMPNLINTMMELRKCCNHPYLINGAEEKILEDFRKTHSPDAPDFQLQAMIQAAGKLVLIDKLLPKLIAGGHKVLIFSQMVRCLDILEDYLIQRRYTYERIDGRPSTGSVSQIQTALSFFCAPEREAWGSISQLLIPASYLILTGTHKMTCR
;
A
#
# COMPACT_ATOMS: atom_id res chain seq x y z
N MET A 1 -4.86 1.85 51.82
CA MET A 1 -6.29 2.24 51.71
C MET A 1 -6.52 3.61 52.33
N GLU A 2 -6.14 3.83 53.60
CA GLU A 2 -6.31 5.15 54.27
C GLU A 2 -5.48 6.30 53.67
N GLU A 3 -4.34 6.06 53.02
CA GLU A 3 -3.58 7.12 52.33
C GLU A 3 -4.19 7.52 50.97
N LEU A 4 -4.98 6.64 50.35
CA LEU A 4 -5.65 6.90 49.08
C LEU A 4 -6.96 7.70 49.28
N GLU A 5 -7.54 7.72 50.47
CA GLU A 5 -8.78 8.46 50.75
C GLU A 5 -8.57 9.97 50.99
N LYS A 6 -7.30 10.41 51.14
CA LYS A 6 -6.97 11.83 51.35
C LYS A 6 -6.83 12.65 50.05
N ASP A 7 -6.82 12.02 48.87
CA ASP A 7 -6.75 12.72 47.59
C ASP A 7 -8.17 13.06 47.08
N PRO A 8 -8.58 14.34 47.05
CA PRO A 8 -9.92 14.73 46.60
C PRO A 8 -10.20 14.39 45.12
N ARG A 9 -9.19 13.96 44.35
CA ARG A 9 -9.32 13.52 42.95
C ARG A 9 -9.41 12.00 42.80
N ILE A 10 -9.30 11.23 43.88
CA ILE A 10 -9.32 9.76 43.79
C ILE A 10 -10.70 9.23 43.40
N ALA A 11 -11.79 9.85 43.84
CA ALA A 11 -13.13 9.51 43.39
C ALA A 11 -13.31 9.66 41.87
N GLN A 12 -12.70 10.70 41.27
CA GLN A 12 -12.70 10.90 39.82
C GLN A 12 -11.78 9.92 39.08
N LYS A 13 -10.62 9.57 39.65
CA LYS A 13 -9.72 8.53 39.09
C LYS A 13 -10.37 7.15 39.13
N ILE A 14 -11.04 6.79 40.23
CA ILE A 14 -11.80 5.54 40.35
C ILE A 14 -12.99 5.53 39.39
N LYS A 15 -13.70 6.64 39.22
CA LYS A 15 -14.78 6.75 38.23
C LYS A 15 -14.26 6.61 36.78
N ARG A 16 -13.11 7.21 36.45
CA ARG A 16 -12.45 7.01 35.15
C ARG A 16 -11.97 5.58 34.96
N PHE A 17 -11.39 4.96 35.98
CA PHE A 17 -10.96 3.56 35.94
C PHE A 17 -12.14 2.61 35.74
N ARG A 18 -13.25 2.81 36.47
CA ARG A 18 -14.49 2.03 36.30
C ARG A 18 -15.17 2.27 34.96
N ASN A 19 -15.19 3.49 34.44
CA ASN A 19 -15.69 3.77 33.09
C ASN A 19 -14.82 3.13 32.00
N LYS A 20 -13.49 3.13 32.18
CA LYS A 20 -12.55 2.45 31.28
C LYS A 20 -12.72 0.93 31.35
N GLN A 21 -12.95 0.37 32.54
CA GLN A 21 -13.30 -1.04 32.72
C GLN A 21 -14.68 -1.39 32.16
N ALA A 22 -15.68 -0.51 32.23
CA ALA A 22 -17.01 -0.73 31.67
C ALA A 22 -17.01 -0.65 30.13
N GLN A 23 -16.19 0.23 29.55
CA GLN A 23 -15.91 0.25 28.11
C GLN A 23 -15.14 -1.01 27.66
N MET A 24 -14.20 -1.49 28.47
CA MET A 24 -13.50 -2.76 28.18
C MET A 24 -14.40 -3.99 28.38
N LYS A 25 -15.31 -4.00 29.35
CA LYS A 25 -16.20 -5.15 29.59
C LYS A 25 -17.24 -5.38 28.50
N HIS A 26 -17.58 -4.35 27.71
CA HIS A 26 -18.41 -4.53 26.50
C HIS A 26 -17.59 -4.89 25.25
N ILE A 27 -16.26 -4.89 25.33
CA ILE A 27 -15.34 -5.29 24.27
C ILE A 27 -14.88 -6.75 24.46
N PHE A 28 -14.75 -7.26 25.69
CA PHE A 28 -14.18 -8.59 25.98
C PHE A 28 -15.23 -9.68 26.29
N THR A 29 -16.26 -9.85 25.45
CA THR A 29 -17.10 -11.08 25.50
C THR A 29 -17.08 -11.90 24.21
N GLU A 30 -16.26 -11.51 23.24
CA GLU A 30 -15.67 -12.44 22.30
C GLU A 30 -14.21 -12.58 22.73
N PRO A 31 -13.65 -13.80 22.82
CA PRO A 31 -12.21 -13.90 22.95
C PRO A 31 -11.63 -13.22 21.71
N ASP A 32 -10.78 -12.20 21.91
CA ASP A 32 -9.72 -11.86 20.96
C ASP A 32 -8.82 -13.10 20.85
N GLU A 33 -9.31 -14.16 20.21
CA GLU A 33 -8.44 -15.03 19.44
C GLU A 33 -8.01 -14.15 18.28
N ASP A 34 -6.94 -13.35 18.48
CA ASP A 34 -6.07 -12.99 17.38
C ASP A 34 -5.73 -14.32 16.71
N LEU A 35 -6.49 -14.64 15.65
CA LEU A 35 -6.35 -15.89 14.92
C LEU A 35 -4.88 -16.02 14.56
N PHE A 36 -4.23 -17.05 15.08
CA PHE A 36 -2.84 -17.33 14.81
C PHE A 36 -2.65 -17.35 13.30
N ASN A 37 -1.88 -16.39 12.76
CA ASN A 37 -1.66 -16.34 11.33
C ASN A 37 -0.81 -17.56 10.95
N PRO A 38 -1.32 -18.51 10.14
CA PRO A 38 -0.56 -19.68 9.73
C PRO A 38 0.73 -19.30 8.99
N ASP A 39 0.82 -18.12 8.39
CA ASP A 39 2.06 -17.64 7.78
C ASP A 39 3.23 -17.59 8.79
N TYR A 40 2.97 -17.40 10.09
CA TYR A 40 4.05 -17.26 11.08
C TYR A 40 4.81 -18.56 11.35
N VAL A 41 4.32 -19.71 10.88
CA VAL A 41 5.06 -20.99 10.93
C VAL A 41 5.70 -21.37 9.60
N GLU A 42 5.50 -20.57 8.56
CA GLU A 42 6.10 -20.84 7.25
C GLU A 42 7.49 -20.20 7.15
N VAL A 43 8.47 -21.01 6.76
CA VAL A 43 9.84 -20.56 6.52
C VAL A 43 9.86 -19.66 5.28
N ASP A 44 10.16 -18.38 5.48
CA ASP A 44 10.31 -17.45 4.38
C ASP A 44 11.67 -17.62 3.72
N ARG A 45 12.74 -17.45 4.52
CA ARG A 45 14.14 -17.48 4.08
C ARG A 45 15.06 -17.96 5.18
N ILE A 46 16.20 -18.53 4.80
CA ILE A 46 17.29 -18.86 5.70
C ILE A 46 18.38 -17.79 5.55
N LEU A 47 18.86 -17.25 6.66
CA LEU A 47 19.81 -16.13 6.69
C LEU A 47 21.25 -16.59 6.92
N GLU A 48 21.45 -17.56 7.81
CA GLU A 48 22.75 -18.04 8.25
C GLU A 48 22.67 -19.51 8.69
N VAL A 49 23.82 -20.18 8.72
CA VAL A 49 23.98 -21.54 9.24
C VAL A 49 25.07 -21.54 10.32
N ALA A 50 24.82 -22.24 11.42
CA ALA A 50 25.77 -22.43 12.51
C ALA A 50 25.88 -23.91 12.86
N HIS A 51 27.11 -24.41 13.00
CA HIS A 51 27.37 -25.76 13.47
C HIS A 51 27.77 -25.71 14.94
N THR A 52 26.93 -26.26 15.80
CA THR A 52 27.14 -26.33 17.25
C THR A 52 27.32 -27.78 17.67
N LYS A 53 28.03 -28.02 18.78
CA LYS A 53 28.12 -29.36 19.38
C LYS A 53 27.10 -29.49 20.48
N ASP A 54 26.28 -30.54 20.43
CA ASP A 54 25.33 -30.86 21.47
C ASP A 54 26.08 -31.12 22.80
N ALA A 55 25.60 -30.51 23.87
CA ALA A 55 26.25 -30.57 25.18
C ALA A 55 26.07 -31.93 25.90
N GLU A 56 25.06 -32.70 25.51
CA GLU A 56 24.71 -34.00 26.09
C GLU A 56 25.21 -35.18 25.25
N THR A 57 25.12 -35.11 23.92
CA THR A 57 25.53 -36.21 23.02
C THR A 57 26.91 -36.02 22.38
N GLY A 58 27.41 -34.79 22.33
CA GLY A 58 28.68 -34.44 21.66
C GLY A 58 28.63 -34.51 20.13
N GLU A 59 27.44 -34.73 19.55
CA GLU A 59 27.23 -34.75 18.11
C GLU A 59 27.22 -33.33 17.51
N GLU A 60 27.64 -33.19 16.26
CA GLU A 60 27.56 -31.91 15.55
C GLU A 60 26.13 -31.71 15.04
N VAL A 61 25.50 -30.64 15.50
CA VAL A 61 24.13 -30.25 15.17
C VAL A 61 24.16 -28.96 14.37
N THR A 62 23.49 -28.95 13.23
CA THR A 62 23.34 -27.79 12.35
C THR A 62 22.10 -27.01 12.73
N HIS A 63 22.27 -25.71 12.98
CA HIS A 63 21.18 -24.76 13.18
C HIS A 63 21.15 -23.76 12.03
N TYR A 64 19.95 -23.42 11.59
CA TYR A 64 19.70 -22.39 10.58
C TYR A 64 18.99 -21.20 11.20
N LEU A 65 19.45 -19.99 10.89
CA LEU A 65 18.75 -18.76 11.28
C LEU A 65 17.61 -18.52 10.29
N VAL A 66 16.37 -18.76 10.74
CA VAL A 66 15.17 -18.73 9.92
C VAL A 66 14.46 -17.38 10.06
N LYS A 67 14.19 -16.75 8.91
CA LYS A 67 13.22 -15.67 8.78
C LYS A 67 11.85 -16.28 8.48
N TRP A 68 10.86 -15.91 9.27
CA TRP A 68 9.47 -16.35 9.11
C TRP A 68 8.66 -15.46 8.16
N CYS A 69 7.64 -16.05 7.53
CA CYS A 69 6.71 -15.33 6.66
C CYS A 69 5.91 -14.30 7.47
N SER A 70 5.63 -13.15 6.87
CA SER A 70 4.87 -12.05 7.49
C SER A 70 5.46 -11.44 8.79
N LEU A 71 6.64 -11.90 9.24
CA LEU A 71 7.38 -11.37 10.39
C LEU A 71 8.63 -10.56 9.96
N PRO A 72 9.04 -9.57 10.77
CA PRO A 72 10.25 -8.77 10.52
C PRO A 72 11.53 -9.58 10.75
N TYR A 73 12.65 -9.11 10.19
CA TYR A 73 13.96 -9.78 10.30
C TYR A 73 14.43 -9.93 11.75
N GLU A 74 14.07 -9.01 12.64
CA GLU A 74 14.47 -9.05 14.05
C GLU A 74 13.82 -10.18 14.86
N GLU A 75 12.76 -10.79 14.34
CA GLU A 75 12.09 -11.96 14.94
C GLU A 75 12.58 -13.29 14.34
N SER A 76 13.72 -13.29 13.65
CA SER A 76 14.33 -14.52 13.15
C SER A 76 14.87 -15.37 14.29
N THR A 77 14.66 -16.68 14.22
CA THR A 77 15.05 -17.66 15.26
C THR A 77 15.98 -18.73 14.71
N TRP A 78 16.81 -19.31 15.58
CA TRP A 78 17.68 -20.43 15.22
C TRP A 78 16.90 -21.73 15.38
N GLU A 79 16.73 -22.45 14.26
CA GLU A 79 15.98 -23.71 14.20
C GLU A 79 16.90 -24.86 13.81
N LEU A 80 16.55 -26.09 14.22
CA LEU A 80 17.28 -27.29 13.86
C LEU A 80 17.09 -27.65 12.39
N GLU A 81 18.09 -28.27 11.76
CA GLU A 81 18.01 -28.73 10.36
C GLU A 81 16.80 -29.66 10.10
N GLU A 82 16.37 -30.45 11.09
CA GLU A 82 15.21 -31.34 10.98
C GLU A 82 13.86 -30.63 10.96
N ASP A 83 13.78 -29.41 11.51
CA ASP A 83 12.56 -28.62 11.61
C ASP A 83 12.38 -27.63 10.44
N VAL A 84 13.38 -27.51 9.57
CA VAL A 84 13.39 -26.57 8.45
C VAL A 84 13.07 -27.28 7.13
N ASP A 85 12.25 -26.65 6.28
CA ASP A 85 11.91 -27.17 4.96
C ASP A 85 13.20 -27.44 4.11
N PRO A 86 13.46 -28.69 3.69
CA PRO A 86 14.63 -29.03 2.88
C PRO A 86 14.72 -28.25 1.56
N ALA A 87 13.58 -27.84 0.99
CA ALA A 87 13.57 -27.03 -0.23
C ALA A 87 14.21 -25.64 0.00
N LYS A 88 13.97 -25.05 1.18
CA LYS A 88 14.54 -23.75 1.58
C LYS A 88 16.02 -23.86 1.92
N VAL A 89 16.44 -24.97 2.54
CA VAL A 89 17.86 -25.27 2.78
C VAL A 89 18.62 -25.32 1.46
N LYS A 90 18.11 -26.04 0.47
CA LYS A 90 18.73 -26.12 -0.86
C LYS A 90 18.79 -24.76 -1.58
N GLU A 91 17.75 -23.94 -1.46
CA GLU A 91 17.74 -22.57 -1.98
C GLU A 91 18.87 -21.75 -1.33
N PHE A 92 18.97 -21.79 0.00
CA PHE A 92 20.01 -21.09 0.76
C PHE A 92 21.43 -21.52 0.37
N GLU A 93 21.68 -22.82 0.28
CA GLU A 93 22.99 -23.36 -0.13
C GLU A 93 23.37 -22.87 -1.53
N SER A 94 22.42 -22.85 -2.47
CA SER A 94 22.66 -22.34 -3.82
C SER A 94 23.05 -20.86 -3.84
N LEU A 95 22.52 -20.06 -2.90
CA LEU A 95 22.83 -18.64 -2.75
C LEU A 95 24.15 -18.38 -2.02
N GLN A 96 24.74 -19.36 -1.34
CA GLN A 96 26.08 -19.22 -0.76
C GLN A 96 27.20 -19.46 -1.78
N VAL A 97 26.89 -20.13 -2.90
CA VAL A 97 27.87 -20.35 -3.96
C VAL A 97 28.17 -19.02 -4.65
N LEU A 98 29.43 -18.58 -4.54
CA LEU A 98 29.92 -17.38 -5.22
C LEU A 98 29.70 -17.51 -6.73
N PRO A 99 28.92 -16.62 -7.38
CA PRO A 99 28.71 -16.69 -8.81
C PRO A 99 30.01 -16.36 -9.56
N GLU A 100 30.25 -17.03 -10.68
CA GLU A 100 31.27 -16.59 -11.64
C GLU A 100 30.82 -15.28 -12.28
N ILE A 101 31.32 -14.15 -11.78
CA ILE A 101 30.95 -12.83 -12.30
C ILE A 101 31.66 -12.61 -13.64
N LYS A 102 30.94 -12.86 -14.73
CA LYS A 102 31.33 -12.36 -16.05
C LYS A 102 30.74 -10.98 -16.21
N HIS A 103 31.59 -9.96 -16.29
CA HIS A 103 31.13 -8.60 -16.58
C HIS A 103 30.64 -8.56 -18.03
N VAL A 104 29.31 -8.60 -18.21
CA VAL A 104 28.66 -8.45 -19.51
C VAL A 104 28.26 -6.99 -19.69
N GLU A 105 28.83 -6.33 -20.70
CA GLU A 105 28.41 -4.98 -21.04
C GLU A 105 27.01 -4.99 -21.67
N ARG A 106 26.29 -3.87 -21.48
CA ARG A 106 25.02 -3.65 -22.14
C ARG A 106 25.19 -3.77 -23.67
N PRO A 107 24.42 -4.64 -24.35
CA PRO A 107 24.59 -4.85 -25.78
C PRO A 107 24.26 -3.58 -26.60
N ALA A 108 24.79 -3.51 -27.81
CA ALA A 108 24.58 -2.39 -28.72
C ALA A 108 23.11 -2.26 -29.16
N SER A 109 22.66 -1.03 -29.44
CA SER A 109 21.29 -0.73 -29.88
C SER A 109 20.81 -1.59 -31.04
N ASP A 110 21.69 -1.88 -31.99
CA ASP A 110 21.37 -2.56 -33.25
C ASP A 110 21.15 -4.07 -33.06
N SER A 111 21.55 -4.61 -31.91
CA SER A 111 21.31 -6.01 -31.55
C SER A 111 19.92 -6.26 -30.96
N TRP A 112 19.12 -5.20 -30.76
CA TRP A 112 17.76 -5.34 -30.28
C TRP A 112 16.87 -6.00 -31.32
N GLN A 113 16.12 -7.00 -30.87
CA GLN A 113 15.11 -7.68 -31.67
C GLN A 113 13.82 -7.74 -30.86
N LYS A 114 12.70 -7.41 -31.52
CA LYS A 114 11.37 -7.49 -30.92
C LYS A 114 11.02 -8.96 -30.68
N LEU A 115 10.52 -9.27 -29.48
CA LEU A 115 9.97 -10.58 -29.17
C LEU A 115 8.52 -10.64 -29.67
N GLU A 116 8.25 -11.50 -30.65
CA GLU A 116 6.90 -11.67 -31.24
C GLU A 116 5.97 -12.50 -30.35
N LYS A 117 6.52 -13.34 -29.47
CA LYS A 117 5.75 -14.16 -28.53
C LYS A 117 6.30 -14.01 -27.13
N SER A 118 5.42 -14.10 -26.13
CA SER A 118 5.84 -14.15 -24.74
C SER A 118 6.70 -15.39 -24.52
N ARG A 119 7.78 -15.22 -23.77
CA ARG A 119 8.46 -16.36 -23.17
C ARG A 119 7.56 -16.99 -22.11
N GLU A 120 7.88 -18.23 -21.80
CA GLU A 120 7.36 -18.92 -20.64
C GLU A 120 8.26 -18.57 -19.44
N TYR A 121 7.70 -17.83 -18.50
CA TYR A 121 8.35 -17.44 -17.25
C TYR A 121 8.14 -18.54 -16.19
N LYS A 122 8.62 -18.30 -14.96
CA LYS A 122 8.40 -19.24 -13.85
C LYS A 122 6.90 -19.57 -13.72
N ASN A 123 6.61 -20.81 -13.31
CA ASN A 123 5.24 -21.35 -13.19
C ASN A 123 4.43 -21.38 -14.49
N SER A 124 5.11 -21.48 -15.65
CA SER A 124 4.46 -21.48 -16.98
C SER A 124 3.68 -20.18 -17.28
N ASN A 125 4.06 -19.08 -16.64
CA ASN A 125 3.40 -17.79 -16.80
C ASN A 125 3.74 -17.16 -18.16
N GLN A 126 2.75 -16.50 -18.77
CA GLN A 126 2.90 -15.81 -20.06
C GLN A 126 2.28 -14.41 -20.00
N LEU A 127 2.92 -13.47 -20.68
CA LEU A 127 2.42 -12.10 -20.84
C LEU A 127 1.28 -12.06 -21.84
N ARG A 128 0.27 -11.22 -21.56
CA ARG A 128 -0.72 -10.83 -22.58
C ARG A 128 -0.05 -10.01 -23.69
N GLU A 129 -0.65 -9.96 -24.86
CA GLU A 129 -0.08 -9.28 -26.04
C GLU A 129 0.33 -7.83 -25.76
N TYR A 130 -0.56 -7.02 -25.15
CA TYR A 130 -0.24 -5.64 -24.79
C TYR A 130 0.85 -5.54 -23.72
N GLN A 131 0.97 -6.52 -22.82
CA GLN A 131 2.03 -6.55 -21.81
C GLN A 131 3.37 -6.86 -22.45
N LEU A 132 3.40 -7.78 -23.42
CA LEU A 132 4.58 -8.09 -24.22
C LEU A 132 5.03 -6.88 -25.03
N GLU A 133 4.10 -6.12 -25.62
CA GLU A 133 4.43 -4.86 -26.30
C GLU A 133 5.06 -3.83 -25.34
N GLY A 134 4.52 -3.71 -24.13
CA GLY A 134 5.05 -2.80 -23.11
C GLY A 134 6.45 -3.21 -22.65
N MET A 135 6.67 -4.51 -22.40
CA MET A 135 7.98 -5.06 -22.05
C MET A 135 8.99 -4.89 -23.20
N ASN A 136 8.59 -5.17 -24.45
CA ASN A 136 9.43 -4.93 -25.62
C ASN A 136 9.81 -3.44 -25.77
N TRP A 137 8.90 -2.52 -25.46
CA TRP A 137 9.17 -1.08 -25.46
C TRP A 137 10.16 -0.68 -24.36
N LEU A 138 10.03 -1.25 -23.15
CA LEU A 138 11.01 -1.06 -22.07
C LEU A 138 12.40 -1.58 -22.49
N LEU A 139 12.47 -2.79 -23.06
CA LEU A 139 13.71 -3.33 -23.60
C LEU A 139 14.30 -2.44 -24.68
N PHE A 140 13.52 -2.01 -25.67
CA PHE A 140 13.98 -1.12 -26.74
C PHE A 140 14.65 0.14 -26.18
N ASN A 141 14.03 0.77 -25.18
CA ASN A 141 14.59 1.95 -24.53
C ASN A 141 15.87 1.65 -23.74
N TRP A 142 15.93 0.50 -23.06
CA TRP A 142 17.13 0.04 -22.36
C TRP A 142 18.32 -0.15 -23.31
N TYR A 143 18.10 -0.79 -24.46
CA TYR A 143 19.10 -0.94 -25.55
C TYR A 143 19.60 0.41 -26.07
N ASN A 144 18.71 1.38 -26.21
CA ASN A 144 19.04 2.72 -26.68
C ASN A 144 19.56 3.65 -25.57
N ARG A 145 19.77 3.15 -24.35
CA ARG A 145 20.18 3.94 -23.17
C ARG A 145 19.28 5.15 -22.91
N LYS A 146 17.98 5.03 -23.20
CA LYS A 146 16.98 6.07 -22.95
C LYS A 146 16.15 5.72 -21.73
N ASN A 147 16.06 6.64 -20.77
CA ASN A 147 15.20 6.46 -19.61
C ASN A 147 13.72 6.56 -20.00
N CYS A 148 12.83 5.90 -19.26
CA CYS A 148 11.45 5.72 -19.70
C CYS A 148 10.40 5.89 -18.59
N ILE A 149 9.17 6.21 -19.02
CA ILE A 149 7.98 6.40 -18.19
C ILE A 149 6.89 5.46 -18.72
N LEU A 150 6.53 4.45 -17.94
CA LEU A 150 5.36 3.61 -18.19
C LEU A 150 4.15 4.20 -17.47
N ALA A 151 3.36 4.96 -18.23
CA ALA A 151 2.19 5.70 -17.78
C ALA A 151 0.85 4.99 -18.10
N ASP A 152 0.88 3.66 -18.21
CA ASP A 152 -0.30 2.83 -18.42
C ASP A 152 -1.31 2.95 -17.27
N GLU A 153 -2.60 2.83 -17.61
CA GLU A 153 -3.67 2.85 -16.62
C GLU A 153 -3.47 1.81 -15.49
N MET A 154 -3.93 2.14 -14.28
CA MET A 154 -3.88 1.26 -13.12
C MET A 154 -4.60 -0.07 -13.41
N GLY A 155 -3.91 -1.20 -13.21
CA GLY A 155 -4.44 -2.55 -13.44
C GLY A 155 -4.00 -3.21 -14.76
N LEU A 156 -3.27 -2.52 -15.64
CA LEU A 156 -2.71 -3.12 -16.86
C LEU A 156 -1.45 -4.00 -16.63
N GLY A 157 -1.10 -4.28 -15.38
CA GLY A 157 0.04 -5.15 -15.04
C GLY A 157 1.41 -4.50 -15.26
N LYS A 158 1.56 -3.21 -14.93
CA LYS A 158 2.86 -2.50 -14.96
C LYS A 158 3.94 -3.25 -14.17
N THR A 159 3.60 -3.76 -12.99
CA THR A 159 4.50 -4.55 -12.13
C THR A 159 5.05 -5.76 -12.87
N ILE A 160 4.19 -6.58 -13.46
CA ILE A 160 4.59 -7.78 -14.21
C ILE A 160 5.44 -7.41 -15.45
N GLN A 161 5.05 -6.35 -16.18
CA GLN A 161 5.85 -5.85 -17.32
C GLN A 161 7.27 -5.43 -16.89
N SER A 162 7.40 -4.78 -15.73
CA SER A 162 8.71 -4.40 -15.17
C SER A 162 9.53 -5.58 -14.67
N ILE A 163 8.89 -6.57 -14.02
CA ILE A 163 9.56 -7.78 -13.53
C ILE A 163 10.09 -8.60 -14.70
N THR A 164 9.26 -8.84 -15.71
CA THR A 164 9.65 -9.57 -16.92
C THR A 164 10.71 -8.82 -17.72
N PHE A 165 10.65 -7.49 -17.79
CA PHE A 165 11.71 -6.66 -18.35
C PHE A 165 13.07 -6.90 -17.65
N LEU A 166 13.11 -6.88 -16.32
CA LEU A 166 14.33 -7.20 -15.57
C LEU A 166 14.78 -8.65 -15.79
N SER A 167 13.85 -9.59 -15.88
CA SER A 167 14.14 -10.99 -16.19
C SER A 167 14.80 -11.15 -17.56
N GLU A 168 14.38 -10.41 -18.58
CA GLU A 168 15.02 -10.44 -19.90
C GLU A 168 16.43 -9.84 -19.88
N ILE A 169 16.69 -8.84 -19.02
CA ILE A 169 18.04 -8.31 -18.79
C ILE A 169 18.91 -9.37 -18.09
N PHE A 170 18.36 -10.02 -17.06
CA PHE A 170 19.02 -11.08 -16.30
C PHE A 170 19.44 -12.24 -17.20
N LEU A 171 18.54 -12.73 -18.05
CA LEU A 171 18.81 -13.81 -19.01
C LEU A 171 19.90 -13.48 -20.05
N ARG A 172 20.22 -12.20 -20.24
CA ARG A 172 21.31 -11.75 -21.13
C ARG A 172 22.67 -11.67 -20.42
N GLY A 173 22.75 -12.06 -19.15
CA GLY A 173 23.98 -12.10 -18.36
C GLY A 173 24.24 -10.85 -17.51
N ILE A 174 23.29 -9.91 -17.44
CA ILE A 174 23.40 -8.73 -16.56
C ILE A 174 22.57 -9.01 -15.31
N HIS A 175 23.23 -9.47 -14.26
CA HIS A 175 22.57 -10.00 -13.05
C HIS A 175 22.23 -8.92 -12.00
N GLY A 176 22.22 -7.65 -12.39
CA GLY A 176 21.96 -6.52 -11.49
C GLY A 176 23.25 -5.89 -10.95
N PRO A 177 23.16 -5.12 -9.85
CA PRO A 177 22.02 -5.01 -8.94
C PRO A 177 20.88 -4.11 -9.47
N PHE A 178 19.63 -4.51 -9.20
CA PHE A 178 18.42 -3.78 -9.57
C PHE A 178 17.71 -3.20 -8.35
N LEU A 179 17.23 -1.96 -8.45
CA LEU A 179 16.54 -1.25 -7.37
C LEU A 179 15.07 -1.01 -7.70
N ILE A 180 14.18 -1.30 -6.76
CA ILE A 180 12.75 -1.05 -6.88
C ILE A 180 12.30 -0.20 -5.71
N ILE A 181 11.73 0.95 -6.02
CA ILE A 181 11.22 1.89 -5.03
C ILE A 181 9.71 1.94 -5.20
N ALA A 182 8.98 1.45 -4.20
CA ALA A 182 7.53 1.36 -4.24
C ALA A 182 6.88 1.89 -2.94
N PRO A 183 5.60 2.30 -2.96
CA PRO A 183 4.87 2.56 -1.73
C PRO A 183 4.86 1.36 -0.78
N LEU A 184 4.84 1.62 0.52
CA LEU A 184 4.79 0.59 1.58
C LEU A 184 3.66 -0.42 1.36
N SER A 185 2.50 0.03 0.89
CA SER A 185 1.33 -0.82 0.61
C SER A 185 1.52 -1.82 -0.55
N THR A 186 2.59 -1.66 -1.35
CA THR A 186 2.82 -2.47 -2.56
C THR A 186 4.08 -3.33 -2.49
N ILE A 187 4.94 -3.18 -1.47
CA ILE A 187 6.21 -3.91 -1.42
C ILE A 187 6.02 -5.43 -1.37
N THR A 188 5.03 -5.91 -0.63
CA THR A 188 4.70 -7.35 -0.53
C THR A 188 4.14 -7.88 -1.84
N ASN A 189 3.34 -7.07 -2.54
CA ASN A 189 2.87 -7.42 -3.88
C ASN A 189 4.04 -7.54 -4.85
N TRP A 190 4.98 -6.58 -4.84
CA TRP A 190 6.19 -6.66 -5.66
C TRP A 190 6.98 -7.94 -5.36
N GLU A 191 7.24 -8.22 -4.08
CA GLU A 191 7.95 -9.42 -3.64
C GLU A 191 7.26 -10.72 -4.11
N ARG A 192 5.94 -10.84 -3.92
CA ARG A 192 5.16 -12.00 -4.36
C ARG A 192 5.27 -12.21 -5.86
N GLU A 193 5.13 -11.13 -6.65
CA GLU A 193 5.22 -11.21 -8.10
C GLU A 193 6.63 -11.61 -8.55
N PHE A 194 7.70 -11.12 -7.91
CA PHE A 194 9.06 -11.60 -8.19
C PHE A 194 9.21 -13.10 -7.98
N ARG A 195 8.73 -13.62 -6.84
CA ARG A 195 8.78 -15.05 -6.51
C ARG A 195 7.96 -15.91 -7.47
N THR A 196 6.87 -15.36 -8.00
CA THR A 196 5.93 -16.07 -8.89
C THR A 196 6.40 -16.08 -10.34
N TRP A 197 7.04 -15.00 -10.81
CA TRP A 197 7.41 -14.83 -12.21
C TRP A 197 8.89 -15.11 -12.51
N THR A 198 9.78 -15.08 -11.51
CA THR A 198 11.22 -15.12 -11.74
C THR A 198 11.96 -16.01 -10.74
N GLU A 199 13.15 -16.47 -11.13
CA GLU A 199 14.12 -17.14 -10.25
C GLU A 199 15.15 -16.16 -9.65
N MET A 200 14.95 -14.85 -9.84
CA MET A 200 15.86 -13.85 -9.30
C MET A 200 15.69 -13.74 -7.78
N ASN A 201 16.80 -13.86 -7.06
CA ASN A 201 16.89 -13.46 -5.65
C ASN A 201 16.50 -11.98 -5.43
N ALA A 202 15.27 -11.75 -4.95
CA ALA A 202 14.72 -10.44 -4.61
C ALA A 202 14.57 -10.30 -3.09
N ILE A 203 15.07 -9.19 -2.55
CA ILE A 203 15.10 -8.94 -1.10
C ILE A 203 14.30 -7.67 -0.76
N VAL A 204 13.55 -7.70 0.34
CA VAL A 204 12.78 -6.54 0.81
C VAL A 204 13.58 -5.77 1.85
N TYR A 205 14.07 -4.60 1.46
CA TYR A 205 14.78 -3.68 2.32
C TYR A 205 13.81 -2.75 3.05
N HIS A 206 13.24 -3.24 4.15
CA HIS A 206 12.31 -2.53 5.01
C HIS A 206 12.39 -3.05 6.45
N GLY A 207 12.10 -2.19 7.44
CA GLY A 207 11.99 -2.59 8.84
C GLY A 207 12.66 -1.62 9.81
N SER A 208 12.83 -2.08 11.05
CA SER A 208 13.54 -1.36 12.11
C SER A 208 15.03 -1.18 11.77
N GLN A 209 15.76 -0.41 12.58
CA GLN A 209 17.21 -0.31 12.42
C GLN A 209 17.90 -1.67 12.57
N ILE A 210 17.41 -2.53 13.46
CA ILE A 210 17.94 -3.88 13.69
C ILE A 210 17.70 -4.76 12.46
N SER A 211 16.46 -4.77 11.95
CA SER A 211 16.11 -5.52 10.73
C SER A 211 16.99 -5.13 9.54
N ARG A 212 17.23 -3.82 9.35
CA ARG A 212 18.08 -3.33 8.25
C ARG A 212 19.55 -3.73 8.41
N GLN A 213 20.07 -3.75 9.63
CA GLN A 213 21.43 -4.24 9.89
C GLN A 213 21.55 -5.74 9.57
N MET A 214 20.54 -6.54 9.94
CA MET A 214 20.51 -7.98 9.59
C MET A 214 20.51 -8.19 8.08
N ILE A 215 19.67 -7.44 7.33
CA ILE A 215 19.63 -7.53 5.86
C ILE A 215 21.01 -7.19 5.25
N GLN A 216 21.64 -6.10 5.69
CA GLN A 216 22.98 -5.71 5.23
C GLN A 216 24.04 -6.76 5.54
N GLN A 217 23.94 -7.40 6.72
CA GLN A 217 24.94 -8.34 7.20
C GLN A 217 24.84 -9.73 6.58
N TYR A 218 23.61 -10.23 6.36
CA TYR A 218 23.34 -11.60 5.96
C TYR A 218 22.99 -11.74 4.47
N GLU A 219 22.23 -10.79 3.92
CA GLU A 219 21.66 -10.91 2.58
C GLU A 219 22.34 -10.05 1.51
N MET A 220 23.04 -8.97 1.89
CA MET A 220 23.59 -8.06 0.87
C MET A 220 24.91 -8.54 0.29
N VAL A 221 25.85 -8.91 1.15
CA VAL A 221 27.26 -9.11 0.78
C VAL A 221 27.70 -10.55 1.04
N TYR A 222 28.55 -11.07 0.16
CA TYR A 222 29.32 -12.27 0.49
C TYR A 222 30.41 -11.91 1.50
N ARG A 223 30.78 -12.86 2.35
CA ARG A 223 31.87 -12.70 3.31
C ARG A 223 33.01 -13.63 2.96
N ASP A 224 34.24 -13.15 3.14
CA ASP A 224 35.42 -13.99 3.06
C ASP A 224 35.53 -14.92 4.29
N ALA A 225 36.50 -15.82 4.29
CA ALA A 225 36.76 -16.74 5.40
C ALA A 225 37.16 -16.02 6.71
N GLN A 226 37.45 -14.72 6.65
CA GLN A 226 37.80 -13.85 7.77
C GLN A 226 36.61 -12.99 8.23
N GLY A 227 35.44 -13.12 7.60
CA GLY A 227 34.21 -12.42 7.94
C GLY A 227 34.07 -11.02 7.32
N ASN A 228 35.01 -10.58 6.47
CA ASN A 228 34.95 -9.27 5.83
C ASN A 228 34.04 -9.30 4.59
N PRO A 229 33.28 -8.22 4.33
CA PRO A 229 32.43 -8.14 3.16
C PRO A 229 33.26 -8.06 1.87
N LEU A 230 32.97 -8.94 0.92
CA LEU A 230 33.54 -8.92 -0.43
C LEU A 230 32.94 -7.75 -1.21
N SER A 231 33.80 -6.80 -1.60
CA SER A 231 33.39 -5.62 -2.36
C SER A 231 33.06 -5.99 -3.81
N GLY A 232 31.94 -5.46 -4.33
CA GLY A 232 31.54 -5.61 -5.72
C GLY A 232 30.77 -6.90 -6.05
N VAL A 233 30.50 -7.77 -5.07
CA VAL A 233 29.71 -8.99 -5.25
C VAL A 233 28.53 -8.99 -4.27
N PHE A 234 27.31 -9.07 -4.81
CA PHE A 234 26.09 -9.08 -4.02
C PHE A 234 25.40 -10.44 -4.11
N LYS A 235 24.80 -10.89 -2.99
CA LYS A 235 24.00 -12.13 -2.99
C LYS A 235 22.62 -11.93 -3.64
N PHE A 236 22.10 -10.71 -3.59
CA PHE A 236 20.82 -10.36 -4.21
C PHE A 236 20.99 -9.90 -5.66
N HIS A 237 19.92 -10.06 -6.43
CA HIS A 237 19.78 -9.45 -7.76
C HIS A 237 18.90 -8.20 -7.70
N VAL A 238 17.87 -8.22 -6.85
CA VAL A 238 16.86 -7.14 -6.75
C VAL A 238 16.70 -6.70 -5.29
N VAL A 239 16.68 -5.39 -5.05
CA VAL A 239 16.27 -4.79 -3.77
C VAL A 239 14.96 -4.06 -3.95
N ILE A 240 13.96 -4.41 -3.16
CA ILE A 240 12.66 -3.75 -3.08
C ILE A 240 12.65 -2.90 -1.81
N THR A 241 12.38 -1.61 -1.93
CA THR A 241 12.38 -0.70 -0.78
C THR A 241 11.34 0.41 -0.93
N THR A 242 11.17 1.22 0.12
CA THR A 242 10.24 2.35 0.11
C THR A 242 10.95 3.68 -0.01
N PHE A 243 10.20 4.71 -0.38
CA PHE A 243 10.68 6.09 -0.48
C PHE A 243 11.33 6.57 0.82
N GLU A 244 10.77 6.19 1.96
CA GLU A 244 11.26 6.56 3.28
C GLU A 244 12.59 5.87 3.61
N MET A 245 12.77 4.62 3.19
CA MET A 245 13.99 3.86 3.43
C MET A 245 15.16 4.35 2.57
N ILE A 246 14.91 4.82 1.34
CA ILE A 246 15.93 5.51 0.52
C ILE A 246 16.48 6.73 1.26
N LEU A 247 15.61 7.49 1.93
CA LEU A 247 16.03 8.67 2.69
C LEU A 247 16.80 8.29 3.96
N ALA A 248 16.36 7.25 4.66
CA ALA A 248 16.96 6.81 5.91
C ALA A 248 18.37 6.22 5.70
N ASP A 249 18.58 5.41 4.66
CA ASP A 249 19.84 4.68 4.40
C ASP A 249 20.54 5.08 3.09
N CYS A 250 20.32 6.30 2.63
CA CYS A 250 21.02 6.86 1.48
C CYS A 250 22.55 6.62 1.51
N PRO A 251 23.27 6.75 2.65
CA PRO A 251 24.71 6.53 2.70
C PRO A 251 25.16 5.13 2.31
N GLU A 252 24.37 4.10 2.63
CA GLU A 252 24.69 2.70 2.30
C GLU A 252 24.28 2.38 0.86
N LEU A 253 23.05 2.74 0.47
CA LEU A 253 22.51 2.45 -0.87
C LEU A 253 23.22 3.22 -1.99
N LYS A 254 23.81 4.38 -1.69
CA LYS A 254 24.65 5.17 -2.62
C LYS A 254 25.94 4.45 -3.02
N LYS A 255 26.48 3.56 -2.17
CA LYS A 255 27.74 2.85 -2.46
C LYS A 255 27.58 1.84 -3.59
N ILE A 256 26.34 1.46 -3.90
CA ILE A 256 25.98 0.46 -4.88
C ILE A 256 25.77 1.14 -6.24
N HIS A 257 26.38 0.58 -7.29
CA HIS A 257 26.13 0.98 -8.68
C HIS A 257 24.93 0.20 -9.24
N TRP A 258 23.78 0.85 -9.35
CA TRP A 258 22.54 0.21 -9.77
C TRP A 258 22.41 0.20 -11.29
N SER A 259 22.30 -0.99 -11.89
CA SER A 259 22.15 -1.17 -13.34
C SER A 259 20.78 -0.70 -13.85
N CYS A 260 19.75 -0.85 -13.03
CA CYS A 260 18.40 -0.37 -13.33
C CYS A 260 17.66 0.00 -12.04
N VAL A 261 16.92 1.10 -12.07
CA VAL A 261 15.96 1.48 -11.03
C VAL A 261 14.56 1.59 -11.60
N ILE A 262 13.60 1.00 -10.89
CA ILE A 262 12.17 1.12 -11.18
C ILE A 262 11.52 1.85 -10.01
N ILE A 263 10.80 2.93 -10.30
CA ILE A 263 10.09 3.72 -9.29
C ILE A 263 8.59 3.60 -9.54
N ASP A 264 7.90 2.92 -8.64
CA ASP A 264 6.45 2.77 -8.67
C ASP A 264 5.73 3.96 -8.05
N GLU A 265 4.57 4.31 -8.59
CA GLU A 265 3.85 5.54 -8.26
C GLU A 265 4.76 6.79 -8.27
N ALA A 266 5.53 6.93 -9.36
CA ALA A 266 6.51 8.00 -9.57
C ALA A 266 5.92 9.43 -9.46
N HIS A 267 4.60 9.56 -9.49
CA HIS A 267 3.89 10.78 -9.12
C HIS A 267 4.18 11.24 -7.67
N ARG A 268 4.87 10.47 -6.83
CA ARG A 268 5.40 10.96 -5.55
C ARG A 268 6.62 11.89 -5.69
N LEU A 269 7.30 11.88 -6.84
CA LEU A 269 8.49 12.70 -7.14
C LEU A 269 8.16 14.12 -7.63
N LYS A 270 6.93 14.59 -7.43
CA LYS A 270 6.40 15.87 -7.97
C LYS A 270 7.11 17.12 -7.50
N ASN A 271 7.68 17.11 -6.29
CA ASN A 271 8.25 18.32 -5.69
C ASN A 271 9.78 18.33 -5.85
N ARG A 272 10.31 19.34 -6.53
CA ARG A 272 11.76 19.55 -6.72
C ARG A 272 12.52 19.64 -5.40
N ASN A 273 11.92 20.21 -4.37
CA ASN A 273 12.50 20.34 -3.03
C ASN A 273 12.31 19.07 -2.18
N CYS A 274 11.88 17.97 -2.79
CA CYS A 274 11.80 16.70 -2.09
C CYS A 274 13.23 16.18 -1.85
N LYS A 275 13.60 16.03 -0.57
CA LYS A 275 14.85 15.37 -0.15
C LYS A 275 15.07 14.02 -0.87
N LEU A 276 13.98 13.36 -1.26
CA LEU A 276 14.01 12.10 -2.00
C LEU A 276 14.67 12.25 -3.37
N LEU A 277 14.33 13.31 -4.11
CA LEU A 277 14.87 13.56 -5.44
C LEU A 277 16.36 13.95 -5.36
N GLU A 278 16.75 14.68 -4.33
CA GLU A 278 18.17 14.96 -4.02
C GLU A 278 18.93 13.67 -3.67
N GLY A 279 18.36 12.82 -2.81
CA GLY A 279 18.94 11.52 -2.46
C GLY A 279 19.11 10.61 -3.68
N LEU A 280 18.09 10.52 -4.54
CA LEU A 280 18.13 9.74 -5.78
C LEU A 280 19.18 10.27 -6.78
N LYS A 281 19.39 11.60 -6.85
CA LYS A 281 20.41 12.21 -7.70
C LYS A 281 21.84 11.90 -7.23
N LEU A 282 22.05 11.58 -5.96
CA LEU A 282 23.36 11.21 -5.40
C LEU A 282 23.72 9.73 -5.64
N MET A 283 22.74 8.89 -6.01
CA MET A 283 22.96 7.48 -6.29
C MET A 283 23.43 7.27 -7.74
N ALA A 284 24.27 6.25 -7.94
CA ALA A 284 24.70 5.85 -9.28
C ALA A 284 23.65 4.95 -9.93
N LEU A 285 22.80 5.55 -10.78
CA LEU A 285 21.67 4.90 -11.46
C LEU A 285 21.92 4.89 -12.98
N GLU A 286 22.15 3.72 -13.59
CA GLU A 286 22.46 3.63 -15.03
C GLU A 286 21.20 3.76 -15.91
N HIS A 287 20.11 3.08 -15.55
CA HIS A 287 18.84 3.15 -16.29
C HIS A 287 17.67 3.35 -15.32
N LYS A 288 16.74 4.24 -15.67
CA LYS A 288 15.62 4.67 -14.84
C LYS A 288 14.30 4.40 -15.56
N VAL A 289 13.40 3.72 -14.85
CA VAL A 289 12.04 3.43 -15.28
C VAL A 289 11.08 4.01 -14.25
N LEU A 290 10.17 4.88 -14.69
CA LEU A 290 9.12 5.44 -13.83
C LEU A 290 7.78 4.78 -14.16
N LEU A 291 7.08 4.27 -13.16
CA LEU A 291 5.74 3.73 -13.31
C LEU A 291 4.74 4.71 -12.70
N THR A 292 3.69 5.05 -13.45
CA THR A 292 2.60 5.88 -12.92
C THR A 292 1.27 5.47 -13.52
N GLY A 293 0.25 5.31 -12.68
CA GLY A 293 -1.12 5.09 -13.14
C GLY A 293 -1.89 6.40 -13.35
N THR A 294 -1.42 7.50 -12.76
CA THR A 294 -2.07 8.80 -12.88
C THR A 294 -1.48 9.60 -14.05
N PRO A 295 -2.32 10.27 -14.84
CA PRO A 295 -1.84 11.18 -15.86
C PRO A 295 -0.94 12.26 -15.25
N LEU A 296 0.14 12.62 -15.95
CA LEU A 296 1.08 13.71 -15.61
C LEU A 296 0.44 15.11 -15.77
N GLN A 297 -0.83 15.26 -15.37
CA GLN A 297 -1.69 16.40 -15.73
C GLN A 297 -1.75 17.51 -14.68
N ASN A 298 -1.15 17.35 -13.49
CA ASN A 298 -1.45 18.28 -12.39
C ASN A 298 -0.68 19.60 -12.47
N SER A 299 0.53 19.65 -13.04
CA SER A 299 1.20 20.90 -13.45
C SER A 299 2.38 20.63 -14.42
N VAL A 300 2.74 21.63 -15.23
CA VAL A 300 3.92 21.56 -16.12
C VAL A 300 5.22 21.49 -15.31
N GLU A 301 5.23 22.06 -14.10
CA GLU A 301 6.34 22.00 -13.14
C GLU A 301 6.62 20.56 -12.65
N GLU A 302 5.55 19.79 -12.38
CA GLU A 302 5.67 18.38 -12.02
C GLU A 302 6.27 17.56 -13.16
N LEU A 303 5.82 17.83 -14.39
CA LEU A 303 6.36 17.18 -15.58
C LEU A 303 7.84 17.50 -15.75
N PHE A 304 8.24 18.77 -15.61
CA PHE A 304 9.64 19.17 -15.65
C PHE A 304 10.48 18.44 -14.60
N SER A 305 9.98 18.35 -13.36
CA SER A 305 10.71 17.71 -12.26
C SER A 305 11.02 16.23 -12.57
N LEU A 306 10.08 15.51 -13.19
CA LEU A 306 10.28 14.13 -13.62
C LEU A 306 11.24 14.03 -14.82
N LEU A 307 11.10 14.90 -15.81
CA LEU A 307 11.98 14.91 -16.99
C LEU A 307 13.42 15.26 -16.62
N ASN A 308 13.62 16.25 -15.75
CA ASN A 308 14.94 16.60 -15.20
C ASN A 308 15.55 15.44 -14.41
N PHE A 309 14.73 14.66 -13.69
CA PHE A 309 15.24 13.49 -12.98
C PHE A 309 15.70 12.39 -13.94
N LEU A 310 14.98 12.18 -15.03
CA LEU A 310 15.35 11.18 -16.04
C LEU A 310 16.58 11.61 -16.82
N GLU A 311 16.51 12.77 -17.48
CA GLU A 311 17.53 13.30 -18.39
C GLU A 311 17.95 14.72 -17.99
N PRO A 312 18.76 14.89 -16.93
CA PRO A 312 19.14 16.21 -16.41
C PRO A 312 19.94 17.04 -17.42
N SER A 313 20.67 16.39 -18.33
CA SER A 313 21.44 17.04 -19.40
C SER A 313 20.54 17.65 -20.48
N GLN A 314 19.43 16.98 -20.80
CA GLN A 314 18.45 17.46 -21.78
C GLN A 314 17.54 18.54 -21.20
N PHE A 315 17.21 18.45 -19.91
CA PHE A 315 16.32 19.38 -19.22
C PHE A 315 17.02 20.09 -18.03
N PRO A 316 18.00 20.97 -18.28
CA PRO A 316 18.82 21.56 -17.21
C PRO A 316 18.12 22.69 -16.45
N SER A 317 17.19 23.42 -17.09
CA SER A 317 16.58 24.63 -16.51
C SER A 317 15.05 24.58 -16.52
N GLU A 318 14.47 24.76 -15.34
CA GLU A 318 13.03 24.85 -15.12
C GLU A 318 12.46 26.12 -15.74
N THR A 319 13.14 27.25 -15.59
CA THR A 319 12.66 28.54 -16.08
C THR A 319 12.55 28.54 -17.59
N ALA A 320 13.56 28.01 -18.29
CA ALA A 320 13.53 27.89 -19.75
C ALA A 320 12.40 26.95 -20.21
N PHE A 321 12.18 25.85 -19.49
CA PHE A 321 11.10 24.91 -19.79
C PHE A 321 9.71 25.54 -19.57
N LEU A 322 9.53 26.31 -18.50
CA LEU A 322 8.26 27.01 -18.22
C LEU A 322 8.03 28.20 -19.16
N GLU A 323 9.08 28.90 -19.61
CA GLU A 323 8.96 29.92 -20.66
C GLU A 323 8.48 29.30 -21.97
N GLU A 324 8.96 28.10 -22.30
CA GLU A 324 8.60 27.41 -23.54
C GLU A 324 7.24 26.70 -23.47
N PHE A 325 6.91 26.06 -22.34
CA PHE A 325 5.78 25.15 -22.19
C PHE A 325 4.83 25.47 -21.02
N GLY A 326 5.12 26.45 -20.17
CA GLY A 326 4.39 26.67 -18.91
C GLY A 326 2.91 26.98 -19.08
N ASP A 327 2.55 27.72 -20.13
CA ASP A 327 1.18 28.15 -20.38
C ASP A 327 0.39 27.24 -21.33
N LEU A 328 1.05 26.34 -22.09
CA LEU A 328 0.47 25.45 -23.11
C LEU A 328 -0.65 26.09 -23.96
N LYS A 329 -0.48 27.36 -24.35
CA LYS A 329 -1.54 28.15 -25.03
C LYS A 329 -1.68 27.82 -26.51
N THR A 330 -0.62 27.32 -27.16
CA THR A 330 -0.63 27.03 -28.59
C THR A 330 -0.59 25.53 -28.88
N GLU A 331 -1.27 25.12 -29.95
CA GLU A 331 -1.25 23.72 -30.43
C GLU A 331 0.17 23.27 -30.80
N GLU A 332 1.02 24.20 -31.26
CA GLU A 332 2.42 23.96 -31.59
C GLU A 332 3.25 23.59 -30.35
N GLN A 333 3.07 24.30 -29.23
CA GLN A 333 3.73 23.96 -27.96
C GLN A 333 3.32 22.56 -27.49
N VAL A 334 2.04 22.22 -27.59
CA VAL A 334 1.53 20.90 -27.23
C VAL A 334 2.12 19.81 -28.13
N LYS A 335 2.13 20.00 -29.45
CA LYS A 335 2.73 19.05 -30.41
C LYS A 335 4.23 18.88 -30.17
N LYS A 336 4.95 19.96 -29.87
CA LYS A 336 6.38 19.91 -29.54
C LYS A 336 6.62 19.11 -28.26
N LEU A 337 5.87 19.40 -27.19
CA LEU A 337 5.98 18.65 -25.94
C LEU A 337 5.63 17.16 -26.14
N GLN A 338 4.57 16.85 -26.88
CA GLN A 338 4.21 15.48 -27.23
C GLN A 338 5.32 14.77 -28.01
N SER A 339 6.00 15.46 -28.94
CA SER A 339 7.10 14.87 -29.70
C SER A 339 8.30 14.49 -28.84
N ILE A 340 8.56 15.27 -27.77
CA ILE A 340 9.61 15.01 -26.78
C ILE A 340 9.20 13.84 -25.88
N LEU A 341 7.94 13.80 -25.45
CA LEU A 341 7.44 12.75 -24.54
C LEU A 341 7.23 11.40 -25.21
N LYS A 342 6.78 11.38 -26.48
CA LYS A 342 6.42 10.15 -27.21
C LYS A 342 7.51 9.04 -27.19
N PRO A 343 8.81 9.33 -27.37
CA PRO A 343 9.84 8.28 -27.29
C PRO A 343 10.10 7.80 -25.85
N MET A 344 9.85 8.63 -24.83
CA MET A 344 10.19 8.34 -23.44
C MET A 344 8.98 7.88 -22.60
N MET A 345 7.75 8.07 -23.08
CA MET A 345 6.53 7.78 -22.33
C MET A 345 5.59 6.89 -23.15
N LEU A 346 5.24 5.74 -22.58
CA LEU A 346 4.19 4.86 -23.09
C LEU A 346 2.95 5.03 -22.21
N ARG A 347 1.80 5.32 -22.83
CA ARG A 347 0.52 5.49 -22.13
C ARG A 347 -0.60 4.81 -22.92
N ARG A 348 -1.30 3.89 -22.26
CA ARG A 348 -2.45 3.15 -22.82
C ARG A 348 -3.59 3.11 -21.81
N LEU A 349 -4.83 3.15 -22.30
CA LEU A 349 -6.05 2.98 -21.49
C LEU A 349 -6.53 1.53 -21.57
N LYS A 350 -7.33 1.08 -20.60
CA LYS A 350 -7.91 -0.28 -20.61
C LYS A 350 -8.73 -0.56 -21.85
N ASP A 351 -9.54 0.42 -22.26
CA ASP A 351 -10.40 0.31 -23.45
C ASP A 351 -9.58 0.14 -24.74
N ASP A 352 -8.34 0.63 -24.76
CA ASP A 352 -7.44 0.51 -25.92
C ASP A 352 -6.87 -0.91 -26.06
N VAL A 353 -6.69 -1.63 -24.94
CA VAL A 353 -5.86 -2.85 -24.90
C VAL A 353 -6.61 -4.12 -24.47
N GLU A 354 -7.70 -4.01 -23.71
CA GLU A 354 -8.39 -5.18 -23.15
C GLU A 354 -9.89 -5.10 -23.43
N LYS A 355 -10.28 -5.59 -24.61
CA LYS A 355 -11.67 -5.58 -25.09
C LYS A 355 -12.57 -6.61 -24.39
N ASN A 356 -11.99 -7.55 -23.63
CA ASN A 356 -12.76 -8.60 -22.93
C ASN A 356 -13.27 -8.15 -21.55
N LEU A 357 -12.77 -7.03 -21.03
CA LEU A 357 -13.28 -6.47 -19.77
C LEU A 357 -14.64 -5.82 -20.00
N ALA A 358 -15.60 -6.10 -19.12
CA ALA A 358 -16.88 -5.40 -19.12
C ALA A 358 -16.64 -3.89 -18.89
N PRO A 359 -17.34 -3.01 -19.63
CA PRO A 359 -17.14 -1.57 -19.51
C PRO A 359 -17.51 -1.11 -18.10
N LYS A 360 -16.69 -0.21 -17.55
CA LYS A 360 -16.97 0.40 -16.24
C LYS A 360 -18.22 1.29 -16.35
N GLN A 361 -19.23 1.01 -15.55
CA GLN A 361 -20.41 1.86 -15.44
C GLN A 361 -20.26 2.81 -14.25
N GLU A 362 -20.31 4.12 -14.52
CA GLU A 362 -20.30 5.15 -13.50
C GLU A 362 -21.71 5.74 -13.35
N THR A 363 -22.30 5.62 -12.17
CA THR A 363 -23.62 6.19 -11.86
C THR A 363 -23.48 7.20 -10.74
N ILE A 364 -23.85 8.45 -11.03
CA ILE A 364 -23.91 9.51 -10.01
C ILE A 364 -25.30 9.45 -9.38
N ILE A 365 -25.34 9.17 -8.07
CA ILE A 365 -26.59 9.16 -7.31
C ILE A 365 -26.67 10.46 -6.52
N GLU A 366 -27.60 11.33 -6.90
CA GLU A 366 -27.92 12.54 -6.15
C GLU A 366 -28.71 12.17 -4.89
N VAL A 367 -28.24 12.63 -3.74
CA VAL A 367 -28.82 12.30 -2.44
C VAL A 367 -29.27 13.58 -1.75
N GLU A 368 -30.55 13.64 -1.40
CA GLU A 368 -31.09 14.75 -0.64
C GLU A 368 -30.66 14.74 0.83
N LEU A 369 -30.44 15.94 1.39
CA LEU A 369 -30.19 16.10 2.81
C LEU A 369 -31.45 15.81 3.63
N THR A 370 -31.29 15.07 4.72
CA THR A 370 -32.36 14.83 5.71
C THR A 370 -32.75 16.13 6.40
N ASN A 371 -33.92 16.14 7.06
CA ASN A 371 -34.34 17.31 7.86
C ASN A 371 -33.33 17.64 8.98
N ILE A 372 -32.72 16.61 9.56
CA ILE A 372 -31.64 16.75 10.56
C ILE A 372 -30.43 17.42 9.91
N GLN A 373 -29.95 16.91 8.77
CA GLN A 373 -28.83 17.52 8.04
C GLN A 373 -29.13 18.98 7.66
N LYS A 374 -30.31 19.29 7.12
CA LYS A 374 -30.70 20.66 6.77
C LYS A 374 -30.64 21.61 7.97
N LYS A 375 -31.08 21.15 9.16
CA LYS A 375 -31.03 21.92 10.41
C LYS A 375 -29.59 22.25 10.83
N TYR A 376 -28.70 21.26 10.83
CA TYR A 376 -27.28 21.46 11.16
C TYR A 376 -26.55 22.26 10.08
N TYR A 377 -26.85 22.02 8.80
CA TYR A 377 -26.25 22.72 7.66
C TYR A 377 -26.55 24.23 7.71
N ARG A 378 -27.81 24.62 7.95
CA ARG A 378 -28.19 26.03 8.16
C ARG A 378 -27.51 26.63 9.39
N ALA A 379 -27.49 25.91 10.52
CA ALA A 379 -26.86 26.39 11.74
C ALA A 379 -25.34 26.63 11.59
N ILE A 380 -24.65 25.81 10.78
CA ILE A 380 -23.23 25.98 10.44
C ILE A 380 -23.03 27.21 9.54
N LEU A 381 -23.87 27.38 8.50
CA LEU A 381 -23.81 28.53 7.60
C LEU A 381 -24.03 29.86 8.32
N GLU A 382 -25.04 29.91 9.20
CA GLU A 382 -25.39 31.09 9.98
C GLU A 382 -24.42 31.35 11.15
N LYS A 383 -23.41 30.48 11.35
CA LYS A 383 -22.48 30.49 12.49
C LYS A 383 -23.21 30.59 13.82
N ASN A 384 -24.32 29.86 13.97
CA ASN A 384 -25.13 29.90 15.18
C ASN A 384 -24.47 29.08 16.29
N PHE A 385 -23.51 29.72 16.98
CA PHE A 385 -22.74 29.12 18.07
C PHE A 385 -23.66 28.54 19.15
N SER A 386 -24.76 29.23 19.49
CA SER A 386 -25.68 28.78 20.54
C SER A 386 -26.40 27.47 20.24
N PHE A 387 -26.60 27.14 18.96
CA PHE A 387 -27.25 25.90 18.56
C PHE A 387 -26.26 24.73 18.51
N LEU A 388 -25.02 25.00 18.10
CA LEU A 388 -23.93 24.04 17.96
C LEU A 388 -23.27 23.71 19.31
N THR A 389 -23.35 24.59 20.31
CA THR A 389 -22.74 24.40 21.65
C THR A 389 -23.65 23.70 22.65
N LYS A 390 -24.95 23.53 22.37
CA LYS A 390 -25.95 22.96 23.29
C LYS A 390 -25.80 21.44 23.57
N GLY A 391 -24.60 20.90 23.42
CA GLY A 391 -24.21 19.51 23.71
C GLY A 391 -22.69 19.30 23.76
N ALA A 392 -21.88 20.36 23.81
CA ALA A 392 -20.43 20.25 23.87
C ALA A 392 -19.88 21.12 25.01
N ASN A 393 -19.03 20.55 25.88
CA ASN A 393 -18.27 21.32 26.87
C ASN A 393 -17.46 22.43 26.17
N GLN A 394 -17.19 23.55 26.85
CA GLN A 394 -16.45 24.71 26.29
C GLN A 394 -15.12 24.34 25.60
N HIS A 395 -14.51 23.20 25.94
CA HIS A 395 -13.28 22.68 25.31
C HIS A 395 -13.49 21.87 24.00
N ASN A 396 -14.72 21.46 23.65
CA ASN A 396 -15.03 20.60 22.47
C ASN A 396 -15.71 21.36 21.32
N MET A 397 -15.63 22.70 21.32
CA MET A 397 -16.24 23.53 20.29
C MET A 397 -15.64 23.19 18.90
N PRO A 398 -16.46 22.90 17.88
CA PRO A 398 -15.96 22.80 16.51
C PRO A 398 -15.33 24.14 16.15
N ASN A 399 -14.04 24.13 15.83
CA ASN A 399 -13.33 25.34 15.43
C ASN A 399 -13.83 25.70 14.01
N LEU A 400 -14.92 26.48 13.94
CA LEU A 400 -15.63 26.88 12.71
C LEU A 400 -14.81 27.78 11.77
N ILE A 401 -13.50 27.97 12.06
CA ILE A 401 -12.51 28.61 11.19
C ILE A 401 -12.53 27.97 9.80
N ASN A 402 -12.83 26.66 9.71
CA ASN A 402 -13.05 25.97 8.44
C ASN A 402 -14.52 25.55 8.27
N THR A 403 -15.41 26.53 8.08
CA THR A 403 -16.85 26.34 7.83
C THR A 403 -17.10 25.31 6.71
N MET A 404 -16.25 25.30 5.67
CA MET A 404 -16.36 24.35 4.56
C MET A 404 -16.12 22.91 5.00
N MET A 405 -15.19 22.65 5.92
CA MET A 405 -14.97 21.31 6.46
C MET A 405 -16.17 20.82 7.29
N GLU A 406 -16.78 21.68 8.12
CA GLU A 406 -17.97 21.32 8.91
C GLU A 406 -19.20 21.07 8.04
N LEU A 407 -19.37 21.83 6.95
CA LEU A 407 -20.42 21.54 5.95
C LEU A 407 -20.18 20.18 5.27
N ARG A 408 -18.94 19.87 4.90
CA ARG A 408 -18.59 18.55 4.33
C ARG A 408 -18.88 17.41 5.32
N LYS A 409 -18.56 17.60 6.61
CA LYS A 409 -18.91 16.65 7.68
C LYS A 409 -20.42 16.45 7.76
N CYS A 410 -21.20 17.52 7.82
CA CYS A 410 -22.67 17.48 7.85
C CYS A 410 -23.27 16.72 6.66
N CYS A 411 -22.76 16.98 5.44
CA CYS A 411 -23.20 16.29 4.22
C CYS A 411 -22.88 14.79 4.21
N ASN A 412 -21.80 14.37 4.88
CA ASN A 412 -21.47 12.95 5.03
C ASN A 412 -22.33 12.31 6.12
N HIS A 413 -22.21 12.80 7.36
CA HIS A 413 -23.02 12.36 8.48
C HIS A 413 -23.01 13.39 9.62
N PRO A 414 -24.17 13.80 10.19
CA PRO A 414 -24.22 14.75 11.30
C PRO A 414 -23.39 14.36 12.53
N TYR A 415 -23.21 13.06 12.82
CA TYR A 415 -22.41 12.59 13.98
C TYR A 415 -20.91 12.94 13.88
N LEU A 416 -20.43 13.36 12.70
CA LEU A 416 -19.08 13.89 12.55
C LEU A 416 -18.92 15.27 13.23
N ILE A 417 -20.02 15.95 13.54
CA ILE A 417 -20.04 17.21 14.26
C ILE A 417 -20.08 16.91 15.76
N ASN A 418 -19.16 17.52 16.52
CA ASN A 418 -19.06 17.31 17.96
C ASN A 418 -20.38 17.69 18.67
N GLY A 419 -20.89 16.80 19.52
CA GLY A 419 -22.12 17.00 20.29
C GLY A 419 -23.43 16.88 19.48
N ALA A 420 -23.36 16.63 18.17
CA ALA A 420 -24.56 16.46 17.36
C ALA A 420 -25.25 15.12 17.61
N GLU A 421 -24.47 14.05 17.81
CA GLU A 421 -24.98 12.70 18.07
C GLU A 421 -25.89 12.63 19.31
N GLU A 422 -25.42 13.12 20.46
CA GLU A 422 -26.19 13.14 21.72
C GLU A 422 -27.54 13.83 21.53
N LYS A 423 -27.55 14.99 20.88
CA LYS A 423 -28.75 15.77 20.62
C LYS A 423 -29.71 15.10 19.64
N ILE A 424 -29.17 14.46 18.60
CA ILE A 424 -29.99 13.70 17.64
C ILE A 424 -30.66 12.53 18.36
N LEU A 425 -29.92 11.80 19.19
CA LEU A 425 -30.48 10.71 20.00
C LEU A 425 -31.53 11.22 20.99
N GLU A 426 -31.30 12.34 21.67
CA GLU A 426 -32.30 12.97 22.56
C GLU A 426 -33.58 13.37 21.83
N ASP A 427 -33.46 13.99 20.65
CA ASP A 427 -34.63 14.37 19.84
C ASP A 427 -35.33 13.13 19.27
N PHE A 428 -34.59 12.06 18.94
CA PHE A 428 -35.14 10.79 18.48
C PHE A 428 -35.91 10.05 19.59
N ARG A 429 -35.43 10.10 20.84
CA ARG A 429 -36.12 9.51 22.02
C ARG A 429 -37.49 10.13 22.29
N LYS A 430 -37.70 11.37 21.87
CA LYS A 430 -39.02 12.05 22.02
C LYS A 430 -40.07 11.52 21.06
N THR A 431 -39.64 10.93 19.94
CA THR A 431 -40.53 10.50 18.85
C THR A 431 -40.61 8.98 18.71
N HIS A 432 -39.61 8.25 19.21
CA HIS A 432 -39.51 6.80 19.09
C HIS A 432 -39.27 6.15 20.46
N SER A 433 -39.76 4.92 20.65
CA SER A 433 -39.57 4.18 21.91
C SER A 433 -38.09 3.82 22.09
N PRO A 434 -37.46 4.21 23.21
CA PRO A 434 -36.05 3.90 23.49
C PRO A 434 -35.80 2.40 23.73
N ASP A 435 -36.84 1.62 24.01
CA ASP A 435 -36.74 0.17 24.26
C ASP A 435 -36.71 -0.66 22.96
N ALA A 436 -36.83 -0.01 21.80
CA ALA A 436 -36.71 -0.71 20.52
C ALA A 436 -35.25 -1.19 20.32
N PRO A 437 -35.03 -2.47 19.96
CA PRO A 437 -33.68 -3.01 19.79
C PRO A 437 -32.87 -2.26 18.72
N ASP A 438 -33.55 -1.73 17.70
CA ASP A 438 -32.94 -0.99 16.59
C ASP A 438 -32.95 0.53 16.79
N PHE A 439 -33.26 1.05 17.99
CA PHE A 439 -33.43 2.48 18.21
C PHE A 439 -32.20 3.30 17.76
N GLN A 440 -31.00 2.87 18.17
CA GLN A 440 -29.75 3.55 17.82
C GLN A 440 -29.44 3.43 16.33
N LEU A 441 -29.66 2.26 15.74
CA LEU A 441 -29.48 2.00 14.32
C LEU A 441 -30.37 2.92 13.47
N GLN A 442 -31.65 3.00 13.84
CA GLN A 442 -32.62 3.83 13.12
C GLN A 442 -32.30 5.32 13.25
N ALA A 443 -31.90 5.78 14.43
CA ALA A 443 -31.48 7.17 14.63
C ALA A 443 -30.29 7.53 13.73
N MET A 444 -29.29 6.64 13.66
CA MET A 444 -28.10 6.80 12.84
C MET A 444 -28.45 6.79 11.34
N ILE A 445 -29.21 5.81 10.86
CA ILE A 445 -29.62 5.72 9.45
C ILE A 445 -30.41 6.97 9.05
N GLN A 446 -31.42 7.36 9.83
CA GLN A 446 -32.29 8.50 9.51
C GLN A 446 -31.59 9.86 9.65
N ALA A 447 -30.45 9.92 10.34
CA ALA A 447 -29.68 11.16 10.48
C ALA A 447 -29.07 11.61 9.14
N ALA A 448 -28.70 10.71 8.24
CA ALA A 448 -27.97 11.05 7.02
C ALA A 448 -28.53 10.40 5.75
N GLY A 449 -28.81 11.20 4.71
CA GLY A 449 -29.42 10.71 3.48
C GLY A 449 -28.56 9.67 2.75
N LYS A 450 -27.24 9.80 2.84
CA LYS A 450 -26.30 8.82 2.25
C LYS A 450 -26.40 7.46 2.95
N LEU A 451 -26.55 7.46 4.28
CA LEU A 451 -26.67 6.21 5.03
C LEU A 451 -28.03 5.55 4.80
N VAL A 452 -29.11 6.33 4.66
CA VAL A 452 -30.41 5.81 4.19
C VAL A 452 -30.29 5.12 2.82
N LEU A 453 -29.51 5.70 1.89
CA LEU A 453 -29.30 5.10 0.59
C LEU A 453 -28.49 3.81 0.68
N ILE A 454 -27.40 3.80 1.45
CA ILE A 454 -26.58 2.61 1.69
C ILE A 454 -27.44 1.50 2.29
N ASP A 455 -28.30 1.82 3.26
CA ASP A 455 -29.21 0.86 3.90
C ASP A 455 -30.22 0.22 2.92
N LYS A 456 -30.58 0.94 1.85
CA LYS A 456 -31.47 0.41 0.80
C LYS A 456 -30.74 -0.34 -0.31
N LEU A 457 -29.51 0.07 -0.64
CA LEU A 457 -28.74 -0.51 -1.74
C LEU A 457 -27.97 -1.75 -1.32
N LEU A 458 -27.33 -1.70 -0.15
CA LEU A 458 -26.41 -2.75 0.29
C LEU A 458 -27.08 -4.13 0.40
N PRO A 459 -28.29 -4.28 0.99
CA PRO A 459 -28.95 -5.58 1.04
C PRO A 459 -29.23 -6.18 -0.35
N LYS A 460 -29.54 -5.33 -1.34
CA LYS A 460 -29.80 -5.77 -2.72
C LYS A 460 -28.53 -6.23 -3.42
N LEU A 461 -27.42 -5.53 -3.19
CA LEU A 461 -26.13 -5.89 -3.75
C LEU A 461 -25.60 -7.20 -3.16
N ILE A 462 -25.72 -7.36 -1.84
CA ILE A 462 -25.39 -8.58 -1.09
C ILE A 462 -26.24 -9.75 -1.58
N ALA A 463 -27.56 -9.58 -1.68
CA ALA A 463 -28.46 -10.62 -2.21
C ALA A 463 -28.16 -10.98 -3.67
N GLY A 464 -27.59 -10.04 -4.45
CA GLY A 464 -27.10 -10.26 -5.81
C GLY A 464 -25.71 -10.90 -5.89
N GLY A 465 -25.05 -11.19 -4.76
CA GLY A 465 -23.70 -11.77 -4.72
C GLY A 465 -22.60 -10.79 -5.10
N HIS A 466 -22.85 -9.48 -5.02
CA HIS A 466 -21.84 -8.47 -5.33
C HIS A 466 -20.93 -8.18 -4.14
N LYS A 467 -19.61 -8.11 -4.38
CA LYS A 467 -18.63 -7.57 -3.43
C LYS A 467 -18.63 -6.04 -3.49
N VAL A 468 -18.62 -5.37 -2.34
CA VAL A 468 -18.81 -3.90 -2.26
C VAL A 468 -17.60 -3.22 -1.62
N LEU A 469 -17.06 -2.19 -2.27
CA LEU A 469 -15.98 -1.35 -1.75
C LEU A 469 -16.52 0.04 -1.45
N ILE A 470 -16.34 0.53 -0.22
CA ILE A 470 -16.77 1.87 0.20
C ILE A 470 -15.53 2.72 0.53
N PHE A 471 -15.39 3.82 -0.21
CA PHE A 471 -14.31 4.78 -0.03
C PHE A 471 -14.81 6.01 0.74
N SER A 472 -14.08 6.43 1.77
CA SER A 472 -14.34 7.69 2.47
C SER A 472 -13.05 8.47 2.73
N GLN A 473 -13.11 9.79 2.60
CA GLN A 473 -11.97 10.66 2.92
C GLN A 473 -11.82 10.92 4.42
N MET A 474 -12.88 10.70 5.21
CA MET A 474 -12.89 10.98 6.65
C MET A 474 -12.83 9.67 7.42
N VAL A 475 -11.76 9.44 8.17
CA VAL A 475 -11.59 8.21 8.97
C VAL A 475 -12.74 8.04 9.96
N ARG A 476 -13.21 9.12 10.59
CA ARG A 476 -14.39 9.08 11.49
C ARG A 476 -15.69 8.69 10.79
N CYS A 477 -15.79 8.83 9.48
CA CYS A 477 -16.94 8.36 8.73
C CYS A 477 -16.89 6.84 8.52
N LEU A 478 -15.69 6.25 8.50
CA LEU A 478 -15.53 4.80 8.50
C LEU A 478 -15.96 4.21 9.84
N ASP A 479 -15.62 4.86 10.97
CA ASP A 479 -16.09 4.46 12.31
C ASP A 479 -17.65 4.35 12.33
N ILE A 480 -18.36 5.32 11.74
CA ILE A 480 -19.84 5.30 11.67
C ILE A 480 -20.37 4.17 10.78
N LEU A 481 -19.70 3.90 9.65
CA LEU A 481 -20.08 2.82 8.75
C LEU A 481 -19.82 1.46 9.39
N GLU A 482 -18.74 1.32 10.13
CA GLU A 482 -18.37 0.15 10.92
C GLU A 482 -19.48 -0.19 11.93
N ASP A 483 -19.90 0.77 12.75
CA ASP A 483 -21.02 0.61 13.69
C ASP A 483 -22.31 0.17 12.98
N TYR A 484 -22.61 0.76 11.82
CA TYR A 484 -23.77 0.38 11.00
C TYR A 484 -23.67 -1.08 10.49
N LEU A 485 -22.50 -1.50 10.00
CA LEU A 485 -22.29 -2.86 9.49
C LEU A 485 -22.37 -3.91 10.61
N ILE A 486 -21.80 -3.61 11.78
CA ILE A 486 -21.89 -4.46 12.98
C ILE A 486 -23.36 -4.65 13.39
N GLN A 487 -24.12 -3.55 13.51
CA GLN A 487 -25.53 -3.62 13.92
C GLN A 487 -26.40 -4.35 12.88
N ARG A 488 -26.06 -4.24 11.59
CA ARG A 488 -26.71 -5.00 10.51
C ARG A 488 -26.18 -6.43 10.34
N ARG A 489 -25.14 -6.83 11.09
CA ARG A 489 -24.47 -8.14 11.03
C ARG A 489 -23.90 -8.48 9.65
N TYR A 490 -23.34 -7.47 8.98
CA TYR A 490 -22.58 -7.68 7.76
C TYR A 490 -21.11 -7.90 8.07
N THR A 491 -20.48 -8.88 7.42
CA THR A 491 -19.03 -9.11 7.47
C THR A 491 -18.30 -8.03 6.68
N TYR A 492 -17.30 -7.40 7.29
CA TYR A 492 -16.53 -6.33 6.66
C TYR A 492 -15.07 -6.36 7.11
N GLU A 493 -14.22 -5.73 6.31
CA GLU A 493 -12.82 -5.47 6.60
C GLU A 493 -12.55 -3.96 6.50
N ARG A 494 -11.63 -3.45 7.33
CA ARG A 494 -11.32 -2.03 7.40
C ARG A 494 -9.85 -1.78 7.10
N ILE A 495 -9.59 -0.92 6.13
CA ILE A 495 -8.24 -0.50 5.72
C ILE A 495 -8.13 1.02 5.85
N ASP A 496 -7.40 1.50 6.85
CA ASP A 496 -7.10 2.91 7.02
C ASP A 496 -5.62 3.16 7.38
N GLY A 497 -5.21 4.42 7.38
CA GLY A 497 -3.82 4.81 7.64
C GLY A 497 -3.41 4.85 9.12
N ARG A 498 -4.19 4.26 10.05
CA ARG A 498 -3.80 4.23 11.46
C ARG A 498 -2.69 3.20 11.68
N PRO A 499 -1.70 3.45 12.57
CA PRO A 499 -0.58 2.52 12.79
C PRO A 499 -0.99 1.12 13.30
N SER A 500 -2.12 1.01 14.03
CA SER A 500 -2.61 -0.25 14.60
C SER A 500 -3.31 -1.17 13.60
N THR A 501 -3.76 -0.62 12.47
CA THR A 501 -4.38 -1.30 11.30
C THR A 501 -3.44 -1.31 10.09
N GLY A 502 -2.24 -0.74 10.27
CA GLY A 502 -1.31 -0.34 9.20
C GLY A 502 -0.06 -1.21 9.10
N SER A 503 0.00 -2.36 9.79
CA SER A 503 1.04 -3.33 9.49
C SER A 503 0.78 -3.87 8.07
N VAL A 504 1.85 -3.97 7.27
CA VAL A 504 1.75 -4.44 5.88
C VAL A 504 1.09 -5.82 5.83
N SER A 505 1.33 -6.64 6.86
CA SER A 505 0.71 -7.95 7.09
C SER A 505 -0.82 -7.85 7.15
N GLN A 506 -1.40 -7.01 8.02
CA GLN A 506 -2.87 -6.88 8.16
C GLN A 506 -3.55 -6.40 6.88
N ILE A 507 -2.98 -5.39 6.21
CA ILE A 507 -3.52 -4.89 4.93
C ILE A 507 -3.53 -6.01 3.88
N GLN A 508 -2.44 -6.78 3.82
CA GLN A 508 -2.32 -7.89 2.87
C GLN A 508 -3.31 -9.01 3.18
N THR A 509 -3.48 -9.37 4.46
CA THR A 509 -4.44 -10.38 4.92
C THR A 509 -5.87 -9.99 4.54
N ALA A 510 -6.29 -8.75 4.83
CA ALA A 510 -7.61 -8.25 4.46
C ALA A 510 -7.84 -8.28 2.94
N LEU A 511 -6.84 -7.90 2.14
CA LEU A 511 -6.91 -7.96 0.67
C LEU A 511 -6.96 -9.40 0.15
N SER A 512 -6.19 -10.31 0.74
CA SER A 512 -6.18 -11.73 0.39
C SER A 512 -7.56 -12.37 0.66
N PHE A 513 -8.16 -12.11 1.82
CA PHE A 513 -9.53 -12.58 2.13
C PHE A 513 -10.56 -12.05 1.13
N PHE A 514 -10.48 -10.77 0.76
CA PHE A 514 -11.40 -10.20 -0.22
C PHE A 514 -11.24 -10.81 -1.62
N CYS A 515 -10.01 -11.14 -2.02
CA CYS A 515 -9.71 -11.70 -3.34
C CYS A 515 -9.91 -13.22 -3.42
N ALA A 516 -10.03 -13.92 -2.29
CA ALA A 516 -10.22 -15.37 -2.26
C ALA A 516 -11.50 -15.80 -3.02
N PRO A 517 -11.45 -16.92 -3.79
CA PRO A 517 -12.64 -17.57 -4.29
C PRO A 517 -13.47 -18.10 -3.12
N GLU A 518 -14.81 -18.04 -3.21
CA GLU A 518 -15.76 -18.40 -2.13
C GLU A 518 -15.52 -19.78 -1.48
N ARG A 519 -14.75 -20.67 -2.10
CA ARG A 519 -14.49 -22.05 -1.65
C ARG A 519 -13.24 -22.24 -0.79
N GLU A 520 -12.29 -21.30 -0.76
CA GLU A 520 -11.03 -21.50 -0.02
C GLU A 520 -10.98 -20.81 1.35
N ALA A 521 -11.92 -19.91 1.64
CA ALA A 521 -12.01 -19.25 2.95
C ALA A 521 -12.52 -20.16 4.09
N TRP A 522 -12.82 -21.44 3.81
CA TRP A 522 -13.56 -22.31 4.73
C TRP A 522 -12.92 -23.70 4.86
N GLY A 523 -11.65 -23.73 5.28
CA GLY A 523 -11.06 -24.90 5.91
C GLY A 523 -11.31 -24.85 7.42
N SER A 524 -12.32 -25.59 7.89
CA SER A 524 -12.68 -25.79 9.30
C SER A 524 -13.16 -24.56 10.09
N ILE A 525 -14.48 -24.39 10.19
CA ILE A 525 -15.22 -24.40 11.47
C ILE A 525 -16.72 -24.37 11.14
N SER A 526 -17.43 -25.36 11.67
CA SER A 526 -18.86 -25.55 11.54
C SER A 526 -19.64 -24.61 12.46
N GLN A 527 -20.45 -23.70 11.92
CA GLN A 527 -21.88 -23.48 12.21
C GLN A 527 -22.34 -22.08 11.73
N LEU A 528 -23.53 -22.06 11.11
CA LEU A 528 -24.33 -20.92 10.64
C LEU A 528 -23.98 -20.32 9.25
N LEU A 529 -24.58 -20.96 8.26
CA LEU A 529 -24.84 -20.50 6.88
C LEU A 529 -25.42 -19.06 6.81
N ILE A 530 -24.71 -18.13 6.15
CA ILE A 530 -25.23 -17.10 5.20
C ILE A 530 -24.10 -16.77 4.19
N PRO A 531 -24.34 -16.61 2.86
CA PRO A 531 -23.29 -16.42 1.86
C PRO A 531 -22.49 -15.13 2.07
N ALA A 532 -21.15 -15.23 2.10
CA ALA A 532 -20.25 -14.16 2.47
C ALA A 532 -20.18 -13.05 1.39
N SER A 533 -20.90 -11.96 1.64
CA SER A 533 -20.78 -10.73 0.87
C SER A 533 -19.82 -9.79 1.60
N TYR A 534 -18.58 -9.74 1.14
CA TYR A 534 -17.51 -8.97 1.79
C TYR A 534 -17.58 -7.47 1.45
N LEU A 535 -17.38 -6.62 2.48
CA LEU A 535 -17.22 -5.17 2.34
C LEU A 535 -15.81 -4.73 2.75
N ILE A 536 -15.18 -3.83 1.99
CA ILE A 536 -13.97 -3.10 2.46
C ILE A 536 -14.29 -1.62 2.65
N LEU A 537 -13.99 -1.12 3.85
CA LEU A 537 -13.98 0.30 4.19
C LEU A 537 -12.57 0.87 3.99
N THR A 538 -12.40 1.84 3.09
CA THR A 538 -11.07 2.43 2.81
C THR A 538 -11.01 3.94 3.04
N GLY A 539 -9.92 4.40 3.66
CA GLY A 539 -9.59 5.80 3.85
C GLY A 539 -8.79 6.37 2.66
N THR A 540 -9.34 7.29 1.86
CA THR A 540 -8.59 7.93 0.76
C THR A 540 -8.04 9.30 1.15
N HIS A 541 -6.74 9.54 0.92
CA HIS A 541 -6.13 10.89 0.96
C HIS A 541 -6.19 11.65 -0.39
N LYS A 542 -6.73 11.06 -1.47
CA LYS A 542 -6.77 11.72 -2.78
C LYS A 542 -7.99 12.64 -2.90
N MET A 543 -7.74 13.94 -2.92
CA MET A 543 -8.68 14.97 -3.37
C MET A 543 -9.05 14.73 -4.84
N THR A 544 -10.33 14.48 -5.10
CA THR A 544 -11.00 14.92 -6.32
C THR A 544 -12.41 15.36 -5.90
N CYS A 545 -12.54 16.66 -5.58
CA CYS A 545 -13.81 17.33 -5.78
C CYS A 545 -13.83 17.77 -7.25
N ARG A 546 -14.85 17.35 -8.00
CA ARG A 546 -15.37 18.21 -9.06
C ARG A 546 -16.45 19.08 -8.45
#